data_AF-A0A946U6Y6-F1
#
_entry.id   AF-A0A946U6Y6-F1
#
_cell.length_a   1.000
_cell.length_b   1.000
_cell.length_c   1.000
_cell.angle_alpha   90.00
_cell.angle_beta   90.00
_cell.angle_gamma   90.00
#
_symmetry.space_group_name_H-M   'P 1'
#
loop_
_entity.id
_entity.type
_entity.pdbx_description
1 polymer ?
#
loop_
_entity_poly.entity_id
_entity_poly.type
_entity_poly.pdbx_seq_one_letter_code
_entity_poly.pdbx_strand_id
1 'polypeptide(L)'
;LGLEAMVPTPRYHALNDAICALRGKEFEFTINGIDQLSKKHDNVMLEACNTSFQVHFQVSPENFAKNYNIAQTITAPLLAAAVNSPVLLGKRLWHETRIAVFEYSIDTRTNIQQERGLKPRVHFGDRWLEESVTEIFKEDIARFRIVLTTETEDDPLGMIEQGVMPSLNALRLHNGTVYRWNRPCYGVHNNVPHLRIENRVIPSGPTVLDEIANAAFFYGMMLGMTESVKDIRTYLPFADVKSNFLAAARDGIRAQMNWFNDSHLPVKKLVLEQLLPLAREGLQEAEIDADDIDRYLGVVEDRVTQRRTGARWALESLETMGDSGTLDQRLRCVVSSMVDQQKTGKPISQWELAEYCIEQDWRDSYQTVGQFMTQDLFTVRADDIVDFAASLMDWRKVRHVPVESDSGQLVGLVSHRALLRLFAQGRVGKEQKITVSEIMNREPVTVHPDTPTTEAIRMMREQRLACLPVTRGDKLVGIVTEHDLIIVASRLLETYLNEDS
;
A
#
# COMPACT_ATOMS: atom_id res chain seq x y z
N LEU A 1 -11.93 -1.04 -7.50
CA LEU A 1 -12.46 -0.47 -6.25
C LEU A 1 -13.34 0.71 -6.64
N GLY A 2 -14.62 0.44 -6.86
CA GLY A 2 -15.64 1.45 -7.08
C GLY A 2 -16.54 1.61 -5.87
N LEU A 3 -17.51 2.53 -5.98
CA LEU A 3 -18.44 2.88 -4.90
C LEU A 3 -19.36 1.71 -4.51
N GLU A 4 -19.55 0.72 -5.39
CA GLU A 4 -20.29 -0.52 -5.12
C GLU A 4 -19.70 -1.37 -3.99
N ALA A 5 -18.40 -1.21 -3.71
CA ALA A 5 -17.72 -1.87 -2.60
C ALA A 5 -17.77 -1.05 -1.28
N MET A 6 -18.35 0.16 -1.31
CA MET A 6 -18.46 1.01 -0.12
C MET A 6 -19.52 0.46 0.83
N VAL A 7 -19.23 0.46 2.14
CA VAL A 7 -20.25 0.17 3.15
C VAL A 7 -21.41 1.16 2.95
N PRO A 8 -22.67 0.70 2.84
CA PRO A 8 -23.80 1.53 2.43
C PRO A 8 -24.28 2.45 3.56
N THR A 9 -23.42 3.35 4.03
CA THR A 9 -23.76 4.39 5.02
C THR A 9 -23.77 5.76 4.35
N PRO A 10 -24.79 6.61 4.63
CA PRO A 10 -24.87 7.95 4.05
C PRO A 10 -23.62 8.80 4.30
N ARG A 11 -22.97 8.59 5.45
CA ARG A 11 -21.76 9.31 5.85
C ARG A 11 -20.60 9.08 4.87
N TYR A 12 -20.36 7.86 4.42
CA TYR A 12 -19.23 7.58 3.53
C TYR A 12 -19.45 8.16 2.13
N HIS A 13 -20.68 8.10 1.63
CA HIS A 13 -21.04 8.76 0.36
C HIS A 13 -20.90 10.29 0.47
N ALA A 14 -21.40 10.90 1.55
CA ALA A 14 -21.24 12.33 1.78
C ALA A 14 -19.75 12.75 1.86
N LEU A 15 -18.91 11.93 2.51
CA LEU A 15 -17.47 12.17 2.58
C LEU A 15 -16.82 12.07 1.19
N ASN A 16 -17.17 11.05 0.40
CA ASN A 16 -16.70 10.90 -0.97
C ASN A 16 -17.03 12.14 -1.79
N ASP A 17 -18.29 12.58 -1.76
CA ASP A 17 -18.77 13.72 -2.54
C ASP A 17 -18.07 15.02 -2.11
N ALA A 18 -17.88 15.23 -0.80
CA ALA A 18 -17.19 16.39 -0.28
C ALA A 18 -15.70 16.42 -0.67
N ILE A 19 -15.00 15.28 -0.61
CA ILE A 19 -13.59 15.18 -1.02
C ILE A 19 -13.44 15.38 -2.53
N CYS A 20 -14.32 14.77 -3.33
CA CYS A 20 -14.35 14.96 -4.79
C CYS A 20 -14.67 16.41 -5.16
N ALA A 21 -15.54 17.10 -4.41
CA ALA A 21 -15.84 18.51 -4.64
C ALA A 21 -14.66 19.45 -4.35
N LEU A 22 -13.74 19.06 -3.46
CA LEU A 22 -12.55 19.86 -3.14
C LEU A 22 -11.45 19.77 -4.19
N ARG A 23 -11.22 18.58 -4.76
CA ARG A 23 -10.11 18.33 -5.73
C ARG A 23 -10.56 18.27 -7.18
N GLY A 24 -11.80 17.90 -7.44
CA GLY A 24 -12.27 17.38 -8.72
C GLY A 24 -12.33 15.85 -8.72
N LYS A 25 -12.86 15.26 -9.80
CA LYS A 25 -13.06 13.81 -9.96
C LYS A 25 -11.87 13.07 -10.60
N GLU A 26 -10.74 13.73 -10.77
CA GLU A 26 -9.53 13.11 -11.34
C GLU A 26 -8.42 13.14 -10.31
N PHE A 27 -8.38 12.12 -9.47
CA PHE A 27 -7.27 11.89 -8.58
C PHE A 27 -6.20 11.08 -9.33
N GLU A 28 -4.95 11.44 -9.09
CA GLU A 28 -3.78 10.71 -9.61
C GLU A 28 -2.70 10.69 -8.55
N PHE A 29 -2.02 9.54 -8.43
CA PHE A 29 -0.82 9.41 -7.62
C PHE A 29 0.11 8.34 -8.16
N THR A 30 1.38 8.46 -7.79
CA THR A 30 2.44 7.50 -8.08
C THR A 30 3.15 7.12 -6.79
N ILE A 31 3.32 5.82 -6.57
CA ILE A 31 4.16 5.26 -5.49
C ILE A 31 5.31 4.50 -6.15
N ASN A 32 6.53 4.83 -5.73
CA ASN A 32 7.75 4.17 -6.18
C ASN A 32 8.29 3.29 -5.05
N GLY A 33 8.48 2.01 -5.32
CA GLY A 33 9.27 1.08 -4.50
C GLY A 33 10.15 0.22 -5.41
N ILE A 34 10.19 -1.09 -5.17
CA ILE A 34 10.88 -2.03 -6.08
C ILE A 34 10.21 -2.01 -7.46
N ASP A 35 8.87 -1.98 -7.45
CA ASP A 35 8.04 -1.71 -8.62
C ASP A 35 7.45 -0.29 -8.53
N GLN A 36 6.79 0.16 -9.59
CA GLN A 36 6.04 1.41 -9.61
C GLN A 36 4.54 1.16 -9.74
N LEU A 37 3.74 1.92 -8.99
CA LEU A 37 2.29 1.98 -9.14
C LEU A 37 1.87 3.42 -9.40
N SER A 38 1.35 3.67 -10.61
CA SER A 38 0.65 4.91 -10.95
C SER A 38 -0.82 4.61 -11.14
N LYS A 39 -1.69 5.37 -10.45
CA LYS A 39 -3.13 5.12 -10.49
C LYS A 39 -3.91 6.42 -10.64
N LYS A 40 -4.86 6.39 -11.58
CA LYS A 40 -5.95 7.35 -11.69
C LYS A 40 -7.23 6.74 -11.12
N HIS A 41 -7.99 7.54 -10.40
CA HIS A 41 -9.28 7.19 -9.81
C HIS A 41 -10.13 8.44 -9.57
N ASP A 42 -11.41 8.24 -9.28
CA ASP A 42 -12.43 9.29 -9.25
C ASP A 42 -13.25 9.32 -7.96
N ASN A 43 -12.80 8.59 -6.95
CA ASN A 43 -13.51 8.38 -5.69
C ASN A 43 -12.53 8.06 -4.55
N VAL A 44 -13.01 7.96 -3.32
CA VAL A 44 -12.13 7.76 -2.14
C VAL A 44 -11.77 6.31 -1.86
N MET A 45 -12.28 5.33 -2.62
CA MET A 45 -12.21 3.90 -2.25
C MET A 45 -10.81 3.28 -2.28
N LEU A 46 -9.81 3.94 -2.86
CA LEU A 46 -8.42 3.47 -2.71
C LEU A 46 -7.91 3.60 -1.27
N GLU A 47 -8.53 4.45 -0.44
CA GLU A 47 -8.28 4.47 1.00
C GLU A 47 -8.69 3.17 1.69
N ALA A 48 -9.69 2.46 1.17
CA ALA A 48 -10.16 1.18 1.71
C ALA A 48 -9.14 0.03 1.57
N CYS A 49 -8.03 0.24 0.86
CA CYS A 49 -6.88 -0.67 0.86
C CYS A 49 -6.08 -0.63 2.17
N ASN A 50 -6.41 0.28 3.10
CA ASN A 50 -5.67 0.51 4.33
C ASN A 50 -6.42 -0.07 5.54
N THR A 51 -5.72 -0.85 6.35
CA THR A 51 -6.18 -1.27 7.68
C THR A 51 -5.12 -0.94 8.70
N SER A 52 -5.51 -0.38 9.84
CA SER A 52 -4.59 -0.08 10.94
C SER A 52 -5.14 -0.54 12.28
N PHE A 53 -4.24 -0.86 13.19
CA PHE A 53 -4.54 -1.10 14.59
C PHE A 53 -4.24 0.19 15.36
N GLN A 54 -5.24 0.79 15.99
CA GLN A 54 -5.14 2.13 16.58
C GLN A 54 -5.23 2.04 18.09
N VAL A 55 -4.30 2.71 18.77
CA VAL A 55 -4.22 2.74 20.23
C VAL A 55 -4.30 4.17 20.73
N HIS A 56 -4.81 4.36 21.94
CA HIS A 56 -5.00 5.68 22.53
C HIS A 56 -4.21 5.80 23.83
N PHE A 57 -3.39 6.83 23.94
CA PHE A 57 -2.72 7.20 25.18
C PHE A 57 -3.41 8.40 25.81
N GLN A 58 -3.98 8.25 27.00
CA GLN A 58 -4.63 9.34 27.72
C GLN A 58 -3.58 10.27 28.34
N VAL A 59 -3.79 11.57 28.22
CA VAL A 59 -2.81 12.58 28.64
C VAL A 59 -3.50 13.74 29.34
N SER A 60 -2.82 14.34 30.32
CA SER A 60 -3.30 15.56 30.95
C SER A 60 -3.11 16.76 30.00
N PRO A 61 -3.95 17.81 30.10
CA PRO A 61 -3.78 19.02 29.30
C PRO A 61 -2.41 19.68 29.46
N GLU A 62 -1.86 19.69 30.67
CA GLU A 62 -0.59 20.34 31.01
C GLU A 62 0.61 19.62 30.37
N ASN A 63 0.53 18.31 30.23
CA ASN A 63 1.60 17.49 29.65
C ASN A 63 1.37 17.15 28.17
N PHE A 64 0.32 17.70 27.55
CA PHE A 64 -0.08 17.31 26.20
C PHE A 64 1.04 17.54 25.18
N ALA A 65 1.67 18.72 25.17
CA ALA A 65 2.74 19.03 24.23
C ALA A 65 3.95 18.10 24.36
N LYS A 66 4.40 17.88 25.61
CA LYS A 66 5.48 16.93 25.91
C LYS A 66 5.17 15.53 25.37
N ASN A 67 4.01 14.98 25.75
CA ASN A 67 3.66 13.61 25.41
C ASN A 67 3.37 13.45 23.91
N TYR A 68 2.78 14.46 23.26
CA TYR A 68 2.57 14.47 21.82
C TYR A 68 3.90 14.48 21.06
N ASN A 69 4.86 15.29 21.49
CA ASN A 69 6.17 15.34 20.86
C ASN A 69 6.95 14.02 21.06
N ILE A 70 6.83 13.38 22.23
CA ILE A 70 7.37 12.02 22.47
C ILE A 70 6.71 11.02 21.51
N ALA A 71 5.38 11.03 21.40
CA ALA A 71 4.64 10.14 20.50
C ALA A 71 5.11 10.28 19.03
N GLN A 72 5.38 11.51 18.60
CA GLN A 72 5.95 11.77 17.27
C GLN A 72 7.34 11.15 17.12
N THR A 73 8.23 11.30 18.11
CA THR A 73 9.58 10.74 18.07
C THR A 73 9.61 9.21 17.99
N ILE A 74 8.81 8.52 18.81
CA ILE A 74 8.80 7.05 18.86
C ILE A 74 8.06 6.41 17.68
N THR A 75 7.34 7.21 16.88
CA THR A 75 6.53 6.69 15.76
C THR A 75 7.37 5.97 14.73
N ALA A 76 8.55 6.48 14.38
CA ALA A 76 9.38 5.87 13.34
C ALA A 76 9.98 4.51 13.77
N PRO A 77 10.61 4.37 14.95
CA PRO A 77 11.05 3.06 15.44
C PRO A 77 9.92 2.05 15.59
N LEU A 78 8.77 2.48 16.12
CA LEU A 78 7.57 1.64 16.23
C LEU A 78 7.11 1.15 14.85
N LEU A 79 6.96 2.06 13.89
CA LEU A 79 6.54 1.74 12.53
C LEU A 79 7.50 0.75 11.87
N ALA A 80 8.81 1.00 11.96
CA ALA A 80 9.83 0.14 11.37
C ALA A 80 9.79 -1.31 11.88
N ALA A 81 9.47 -1.50 13.16
CA ALA A 81 9.28 -2.82 13.77
C ALA A 81 7.94 -3.50 13.40
N ALA A 82 6.95 -2.71 12.97
CA ALA A 82 5.59 -3.17 12.72
C ALA A 82 5.21 -3.31 11.24
N VAL A 83 5.96 -2.71 10.30
CA VAL A 83 5.61 -2.66 8.86
C VAL A 83 5.08 -3.98 8.30
N ASN A 84 3.96 -3.92 7.57
CA ASN A 84 3.21 -5.10 7.16
C ASN A 84 2.58 -5.02 5.75
N SER A 85 2.72 -3.91 5.03
CA SER A 85 2.02 -3.69 3.74
C SER A 85 2.97 -3.41 2.55
N PRO A 86 3.78 -4.40 2.11
CA PRO A 86 4.77 -4.20 1.06
C PRO A 86 4.22 -4.29 -0.37
N VAL A 87 3.02 -4.84 -0.55
CA VAL A 87 2.46 -5.13 -1.87
C VAL A 87 1.06 -4.54 -1.99
N LEU A 88 0.81 -3.85 -3.10
CA LEU A 88 -0.50 -3.31 -3.44
C LEU A 88 -0.76 -3.49 -4.94
N LEU A 89 -1.93 -4.06 -5.27
CA LEU A 89 -2.35 -4.29 -6.66
C LEU A 89 -1.27 -4.98 -7.51
N GLY A 90 -0.59 -5.96 -6.91
CA GLY A 90 0.48 -6.74 -7.53
C GLY A 90 1.81 -6.02 -7.71
N LYS A 91 2.01 -4.85 -7.09
CA LYS A 91 3.27 -4.09 -7.13
C LYS A 91 3.94 -4.10 -5.76
N ARG A 92 5.24 -4.41 -5.71
CA ARG A 92 6.10 -4.35 -4.52
C ARG A 92 6.55 -2.90 -4.32
N LEU A 93 6.03 -2.25 -3.29
CA LEU A 93 6.17 -0.81 -3.07
C LEU A 93 6.97 -0.53 -1.79
N TRP A 94 6.48 0.32 -0.90
CA TRP A 94 7.10 0.62 0.39
C TRP A 94 6.82 -0.50 1.37
N HIS A 95 7.71 -0.76 2.34
CA HIS A 95 7.46 -1.76 3.38
C HIS A 95 6.16 -1.50 4.14
N GLU A 96 5.75 -0.24 4.28
CA GLU A 96 4.43 0.18 4.72
C GLU A 96 3.78 1.11 3.70
N THR A 97 3.30 0.52 2.60
CA THR A 97 2.66 1.23 1.47
C THR A 97 1.41 1.99 1.89
N ARG A 98 0.73 1.54 2.95
CA ARG A 98 -0.45 2.17 3.55
C ARG A 98 -0.25 3.67 3.83
N ILE A 99 0.96 4.07 4.25
CA ILE A 99 1.28 5.48 4.51
C ILE A 99 1.11 6.31 3.23
N ALA A 100 1.74 5.89 2.13
CA ALA A 100 1.69 6.59 0.85
C ALA A 100 0.30 6.54 0.21
N VAL A 101 -0.38 5.39 0.29
CA VAL A 101 -1.74 5.23 -0.25
C VAL A 101 -2.69 6.20 0.43
N PHE A 102 -2.71 6.24 1.76
CA PHE A 102 -3.62 7.12 2.46
C PHE A 102 -3.29 8.59 2.18
N GLU A 103 -2.01 8.95 2.18
CA GLU A 103 -1.59 10.33 1.91
C GLU A 103 -1.99 10.82 0.52
N TYR A 104 -1.81 10.00 -0.52
CA TYR A 104 -1.98 10.45 -1.90
C TYR A 104 -3.37 10.17 -2.50
N SER A 105 -4.00 9.05 -2.13
CA SER A 105 -5.27 8.62 -2.75
C SER A 105 -6.45 9.52 -2.39
N ILE A 106 -6.39 10.22 -1.26
CA ILE A 106 -7.41 11.19 -0.82
C ILE A 106 -6.84 12.59 -0.61
N ASP A 107 -5.65 12.87 -1.17
CA ASP A 107 -5.13 14.24 -1.16
C ASP A 107 -6.16 15.15 -1.83
N THR A 108 -6.48 16.28 -1.22
CA THR A 108 -7.48 17.23 -1.76
C THR A 108 -6.83 18.43 -2.44
N ARG A 109 -5.50 18.50 -2.45
CA ARG A 109 -4.75 19.61 -3.02
C ARG A 109 -4.68 19.51 -4.54
N THR A 110 -4.81 20.65 -5.20
CA THR A 110 -4.41 20.88 -6.59
C THR A 110 -2.88 21.02 -6.70
N ASN A 111 -2.31 20.88 -7.91
CA ASN A 111 -0.87 21.07 -8.14
C ASN A 111 -0.37 22.43 -7.62
N ILE A 112 -1.12 23.51 -7.88
CA ILE A 112 -0.80 24.86 -7.39
C ILE A 112 -0.77 24.91 -5.85
N GLN A 113 -1.70 24.22 -5.18
CA GLN A 113 -1.73 24.18 -3.71
C GLN A 113 -0.54 23.38 -3.15
N GLN A 114 -0.14 22.29 -3.82
CA GLN A 114 1.05 21.53 -3.46
C GLN A 114 2.32 22.38 -3.60
N GLU A 115 2.46 23.12 -4.72
CA GLU A 115 3.58 24.05 -4.95
C GLU A 115 3.64 25.17 -3.91
N ARG A 116 2.48 25.66 -3.46
CA ARG A 116 2.37 26.64 -2.37
C ARG A 116 2.62 26.04 -0.98
N GLY A 117 2.96 24.76 -0.89
CA GLY A 117 3.25 24.08 0.37
C GLY A 117 2.02 23.88 1.27
N LEU A 118 0.79 23.87 0.71
CA LEU A 118 -0.38 23.49 1.50
C LEU A 118 -0.22 22.03 1.96
N LYS A 119 -0.65 21.77 3.19
CA LYS A 119 -0.55 20.45 3.81
C LYS A 119 -1.64 19.51 3.26
N PRO A 120 -1.33 18.23 3.02
CA PRO A 120 -2.37 17.24 2.81
C PRO A 120 -3.15 17.03 4.10
N ARG A 121 -4.42 16.61 3.99
CA ARG A 121 -5.24 16.27 5.18
C ARG A 121 -4.66 15.10 5.95
N VAL A 122 -4.07 14.15 5.25
CA VAL A 122 -3.31 13.04 5.83
C VAL A 122 -1.86 13.50 5.96
N HIS A 123 -1.32 13.56 7.17
CA HIS A 123 0.06 14.01 7.37
C HIS A 123 0.63 13.60 8.72
N PHE A 124 1.97 13.62 8.81
CA PHE A 124 2.71 13.36 10.05
C PHE A 124 2.80 14.60 10.96
N GLY A 125 3.05 15.76 10.33
CA GLY A 125 3.35 17.04 11.00
C GLY A 125 4.51 17.75 10.31
N ASP A 126 4.86 18.94 10.77
CA ASP A 126 5.98 19.75 10.27
C ASP A 126 6.75 20.51 11.36
N ARG A 127 6.29 20.48 12.62
CA ARG A 127 6.93 21.17 13.74
C ARG A 127 6.56 20.50 15.06
N TRP A 128 7.38 20.79 16.07
CA TRP A 128 7.08 20.46 17.45
C TRP A 128 5.91 21.28 17.99
N LEU A 129 5.19 20.71 18.95
CA LEU A 129 4.22 21.43 19.77
C LEU A 129 4.96 22.18 20.87
N GLU A 130 4.56 23.43 21.15
CA GLU A 130 5.25 24.27 22.12
C GLU A 130 4.58 24.22 23.49
N GLU A 131 3.25 24.41 23.53
CA GLU A 131 2.52 24.66 24.76
C GLU A 131 1.35 23.70 24.94
N SER A 132 0.48 23.55 23.92
CA SER A 132 -0.79 22.84 24.13
C SER A 132 -1.42 22.26 22.88
N VAL A 133 -2.35 21.32 23.09
CA VAL A 133 -3.20 20.75 22.03
C VAL A 133 -3.91 21.79 21.18
N THR A 134 -4.18 22.99 21.72
CA THR A 134 -4.92 24.03 21.01
C THR A 134 -4.19 24.53 19.77
N GLU A 135 -2.86 24.46 19.71
CA GLU A 135 -2.11 24.84 18.51
C GLU A 135 -2.46 23.93 17.33
N ILE A 136 -2.65 22.62 17.58
CA ILE A 136 -3.06 21.66 16.55
C ILE A 136 -4.48 21.97 16.10
N PHE A 137 -5.43 22.15 17.03
CA PHE A 137 -6.82 22.44 16.65
C PHE A 137 -6.94 23.76 15.89
N LYS A 138 -6.28 24.83 16.35
CA LYS A 138 -6.25 26.12 15.66
C LYS A 138 -5.64 25.99 14.27
N GLU A 139 -4.55 25.25 14.14
CA GLU A 139 -3.91 24.99 12.86
C GLU A 139 -4.84 24.24 11.90
N ASP A 140 -5.49 23.18 12.36
CA ASP A 140 -6.35 22.35 11.52
C ASP A 140 -7.63 23.11 11.09
N ILE A 141 -8.19 23.94 11.97
CA ILE A 141 -9.30 24.85 11.66
C ILE A 141 -8.89 25.90 10.63
N ALA A 142 -7.70 26.51 10.79
CA ALA A 142 -7.24 27.56 9.90
C ALA A 142 -6.84 27.05 8.50
N ARG A 143 -6.35 25.81 8.41
CA ARG A 143 -5.78 25.26 7.16
C ARG A 143 -6.76 24.43 6.35
N PHE A 144 -7.65 23.69 6.99
CA PHE A 144 -8.50 22.73 6.30
C PHE A 144 -9.96 23.19 6.27
N ARG A 145 -10.56 23.17 5.07
CA ARG A 145 -11.98 23.44 4.90
C ARG A 145 -12.82 22.38 5.64
N ILE A 146 -13.97 22.77 6.15
CA ILE A 146 -14.95 21.85 6.69
C ILE A 146 -15.54 21.03 5.52
N VAL A 147 -15.58 19.70 5.68
CA VAL A 147 -16.12 18.78 4.65
C VAL A 147 -17.44 18.13 5.06
N LEU A 148 -17.69 18.02 6.36
CA LEU A 148 -18.91 17.46 6.93
C LEU A 148 -19.38 18.35 8.07
N THR A 149 -20.69 18.45 8.24
CA THR A 149 -21.35 19.17 9.34
C THR A 149 -22.25 18.22 10.11
N THR A 150 -22.57 18.59 11.34
CA THR A 150 -23.44 17.84 12.26
C THR A 150 -24.20 18.85 13.12
N GLU A 151 -25.22 18.40 13.84
CA GLU A 151 -25.83 19.20 14.90
C GLU A 151 -24.78 19.56 15.96
N THR A 152 -24.80 20.82 16.39
CA THR A 152 -23.81 21.41 17.31
C THR A 152 -24.48 21.94 18.56
N GLU A 153 -23.71 22.08 19.62
CA GLU A 153 -24.16 22.79 20.82
C GLU A 153 -24.32 24.29 20.55
N ASP A 154 -25.45 24.87 20.99
CA ASP A 154 -25.76 26.28 20.76
C ASP A 154 -24.92 27.24 21.63
N ASP A 155 -24.59 26.84 22.86
CA ASP A 155 -23.79 27.64 23.80
C ASP A 155 -22.81 26.78 24.63
N PRO A 156 -21.65 26.40 24.06
CA PRO A 156 -20.63 25.63 24.80
C PRO A 156 -20.07 26.35 26.03
N LEU A 157 -20.06 27.69 26.05
CA LEU A 157 -19.51 28.46 27.17
C LEU A 157 -20.50 28.51 28.34
N GLY A 158 -21.78 28.77 28.07
CA GLY A 158 -22.83 28.68 29.08
C GLY A 158 -22.98 27.28 29.67
N MET A 159 -22.75 26.22 28.88
CA MET A 159 -22.67 24.85 29.42
C MET A 159 -21.59 24.72 30.49
N ILE A 160 -20.38 25.25 30.24
CA ILE A 160 -19.27 25.23 31.20
C ILE A 160 -19.64 25.99 32.48
N GLU A 161 -20.27 27.16 32.35
CA GLU A 161 -20.75 27.95 33.50
C GLU A 161 -21.77 27.17 34.36
N GLN A 162 -22.58 26.31 33.73
CA GLN A 162 -23.54 25.43 34.39
C GLN A 162 -22.91 24.12 34.91
N GLY A 163 -21.59 23.94 34.78
CA GLY A 163 -20.89 22.73 35.18
C GLY A 163 -21.11 21.54 34.24
N VAL A 164 -21.61 21.77 33.03
CA VAL A 164 -21.82 20.76 31.98
C VAL A 164 -20.70 20.88 30.94
N MET A 165 -19.96 19.80 30.71
CA MET A 165 -18.84 19.81 29.77
C MET A 165 -19.34 19.61 28.34
N PRO A 166 -19.08 20.56 27.42
CA PRO A 166 -19.56 20.47 26.05
C PRO A 166 -18.83 19.34 25.31
N SER A 167 -19.56 18.60 24.47
CA SER A 167 -18.95 17.50 23.72
C SER A 167 -18.10 18.00 22.54
N LEU A 168 -18.30 19.25 22.11
CA LEU A 168 -17.63 19.93 21.02
C LEU A 168 -17.79 19.16 19.69
N ASN A 169 -19.03 18.89 19.31
CA ASN A 169 -19.35 18.04 18.15
C ASN A 169 -18.73 18.55 16.84
N ALA A 170 -18.78 19.86 16.60
CA ALA A 170 -18.17 20.47 15.43
C ALA A 170 -16.65 20.25 15.37
N LEU A 171 -15.95 20.48 16.48
CA LEU A 171 -14.51 20.30 16.58
C LEU A 171 -14.13 18.83 16.37
N ARG A 172 -14.84 17.91 17.04
CA ARG A 172 -14.60 16.46 16.94
C ARG A 172 -14.87 15.95 15.53
N LEU A 173 -15.92 16.42 14.85
CA LEU A 173 -16.21 16.05 13.47
C LEU A 173 -15.12 16.57 12.53
N HIS A 174 -14.73 17.84 12.64
CA HIS A 174 -13.68 18.43 11.80
C HIS A 174 -12.34 17.71 11.97
N ASN A 175 -11.91 17.51 13.23
CA ASN A 175 -10.72 16.73 13.58
C ASN A 175 -10.82 15.27 13.09
N GLY A 176 -12.03 14.71 13.00
CA GLY A 176 -12.30 13.40 12.40
C GLY A 176 -12.04 13.32 10.89
N THR A 177 -11.88 14.47 10.22
CA THR A 177 -11.66 14.61 8.76
C THR A 177 -10.29 15.23 8.40
N VAL A 178 -9.43 15.38 9.42
CA VAL A 178 -8.01 15.68 9.28
C VAL A 178 -7.25 14.49 9.87
N TYR A 179 -6.46 13.83 9.04
CA TYR A 179 -5.94 12.49 9.32
C TYR A 179 -4.46 12.55 9.72
N ARG A 180 -4.19 13.07 10.92
CA ARG A 180 -2.83 13.06 11.49
C ARG A 180 -2.43 11.65 11.89
N TRP A 181 -1.17 11.23 11.68
CA TRP A 181 -0.69 9.91 12.11
C TRP A 181 -0.67 9.71 13.64
N ASN A 182 -0.36 10.78 14.38
CA ASN A 182 -0.69 10.91 15.80
C ASN A 182 -1.75 12.00 15.93
N ARG A 183 -2.96 11.63 16.33
CA ARG A 183 -4.11 12.54 16.35
C ARG A 183 -4.47 12.96 17.78
N PRO A 184 -4.58 14.27 18.08
CA PRO A 184 -5.17 14.72 19.33
C PRO A 184 -6.67 14.43 19.33
N CYS A 185 -7.18 13.85 20.42
CA CYS A 185 -8.58 13.52 20.58
C CYS A 185 -9.13 14.17 21.85
N TYR A 186 -10.18 14.98 21.68
CA TYR A 186 -11.00 15.48 22.78
C TYR A 186 -12.26 14.60 22.93
N GLY A 187 -12.63 14.32 24.16
CA GLY A 187 -13.90 13.66 24.48
C GLY A 187 -14.38 14.03 25.87
N VAL A 188 -15.65 13.71 26.13
CA VAL A 188 -16.29 13.84 27.44
C VAL A 188 -16.90 12.49 27.80
N HIS A 189 -16.66 12.01 29.02
CA HIS A 189 -17.28 10.80 29.56
C HIS A 189 -17.75 11.07 30.98
N ASN A 190 -19.03 10.78 31.28
CA ASN A 190 -19.64 11.09 32.59
C ASN A 190 -19.36 12.53 33.06
N ASN A 191 -19.51 13.50 32.14
CA ASN A 191 -19.22 14.92 32.38
C ASN A 191 -17.75 15.26 32.70
N VAL A 192 -16.82 14.32 32.49
CA VAL A 192 -15.37 14.54 32.65
C VAL A 192 -14.71 14.68 31.27
N PRO A 193 -14.09 15.83 30.95
CA PRO A 193 -13.38 16.00 29.71
C PRO A 193 -12.02 15.31 29.77
N HIS A 194 -11.59 14.72 28.66
CA HIS A 194 -10.30 14.04 28.58
C HIS A 194 -9.63 14.28 27.23
N LEU A 195 -8.30 14.25 27.25
CA LEU A 195 -7.47 14.31 26.05
C LEU A 195 -6.76 12.96 25.86
N ARG A 196 -6.67 12.55 24.59
CA ARG A 196 -5.95 11.34 24.18
C ARG A 196 -5.09 11.65 22.97
N ILE A 197 -3.97 10.96 22.87
CA ILE A 197 -3.18 10.85 21.63
C ILE A 197 -3.56 9.52 21.02
N GLU A 198 -4.21 9.56 19.86
CA GLU A 198 -4.51 8.38 19.07
C GLU A 198 -3.34 8.11 18.11
N ASN A 199 -2.62 7.01 18.32
CA ASN A 199 -1.61 6.53 17.41
C ASN A 199 -2.26 5.70 16.30
N ARG A 200 -2.05 6.10 15.05
CA ARG A 200 -2.71 5.50 13.87
C ARG A 200 -1.71 4.87 12.89
N VAL A 201 -0.44 4.79 13.30
CA VAL A 201 0.67 4.38 12.44
C VAL A 201 0.84 2.86 12.39
N ILE A 202 0.44 2.16 13.45
CA ILE A 202 0.59 0.71 13.56
C ILE A 202 -0.32 0.03 12.51
N PRO A 203 0.23 -0.78 11.58
CA PRO A 203 -0.61 -1.59 10.70
C PRO A 203 -1.36 -2.66 11.49
N SER A 204 -2.48 -3.12 10.94
CA SER A 204 -3.11 -4.34 11.45
C SER A 204 -2.23 -5.57 11.21
N GLY A 205 -2.31 -6.52 12.12
CA GLY A 205 -1.75 -7.86 11.99
C GLY A 205 -0.22 -7.96 12.08
N PRO A 206 0.35 -9.09 11.61
CA PRO A 206 -0.37 -10.19 10.96
C PRO A 206 -1.13 -11.09 11.96
N THR A 207 -0.82 -11.06 13.25
CA THR A 207 -1.60 -11.75 14.30
C THR A 207 -2.06 -10.80 15.40
N VAL A 208 -3.08 -11.20 16.16
CA VAL A 208 -3.51 -10.49 17.37
C VAL A 208 -2.35 -10.33 18.35
N LEU A 209 -1.50 -11.36 18.49
CA LEU A 209 -0.33 -11.30 19.35
C LEU A 209 0.67 -10.23 18.86
N ASP A 210 0.92 -10.14 17.56
CA ASP A 210 1.78 -9.11 16.97
C ASP A 210 1.21 -7.69 17.19
N GLU A 211 -0.11 -7.51 17.09
CA GLU A 211 -0.80 -6.23 17.31
C GLU A 211 -0.68 -5.78 18.76
N ILE A 212 -0.97 -6.66 19.72
CA ILE A 212 -0.84 -6.36 21.15
C ILE A 212 0.62 -6.13 21.54
N ALA A 213 1.57 -6.87 20.93
CA ALA A 213 2.99 -6.63 21.11
C ALA A 213 3.41 -5.22 20.65
N ASN A 214 2.92 -4.76 19.49
CA ASN A 214 3.14 -3.38 19.03
C ASN A 214 2.53 -2.35 19.99
N ALA A 215 1.35 -2.65 20.56
CA ALA A 215 0.68 -1.79 21.54
C ALA A 215 1.51 -1.67 22.82
N ALA A 216 1.94 -2.80 23.40
CA ALA A 216 2.75 -2.85 24.61
C ALA A 216 4.07 -2.09 24.40
N PHE A 217 4.71 -2.26 23.25
CA PHE A 217 5.92 -1.52 22.92
C PHE A 217 5.68 -0.01 22.81
N PHE A 218 4.60 0.43 22.17
CA PHE A 218 4.21 1.84 22.13
C PHE A 218 3.96 2.41 23.53
N TYR A 219 3.17 1.73 24.36
CA TYR A 219 2.86 2.19 25.71
C TYR A 219 4.09 2.23 26.60
N GLY A 220 4.93 1.18 26.56
CA GLY A 220 6.19 1.16 27.30
C GLY A 220 7.11 2.30 26.90
N MET A 221 7.29 2.55 25.59
CA MET A 221 8.10 3.68 25.13
C MET A 221 7.52 5.02 25.56
N MET A 222 6.20 5.20 25.49
CA MET A 222 5.54 6.42 25.96
C MET A 222 5.81 6.66 27.44
N LEU A 223 5.61 5.64 28.29
CA LEU A 223 5.82 5.72 29.73
C LEU A 223 7.28 6.00 30.06
N GLY A 224 8.20 5.18 29.55
CA GLY A 224 9.64 5.31 29.83
C GLY A 224 10.24 6.62 29.32
N MET A 225 9.83 7.11 28.14
CA MET A 225 10.30 8.41 27.64
C MET A 225 9.68 9.59 28.41
N THR A 226 8.44 9.46 28.88
CA THR A 226 7.79 10.56 29.62
C THR A 226 8.51 10.81 30.94
N GLU A 227 9.00 9.76 31.60
CA GLU A 227 9.79 9.91 32.82
C GLU A 227 11.23 10.39 32.54
N SER A 228 11.91 9.78 31.57
CA SER A 228 13.34 10.04 31.33
C SER A 228 13.65 11.31 30.52
N VAL A 229 12.72 11.80 29.69
CA VAL A 229 12.95 12.94 28.79
C VAL A 229 12.07 14.12 29.19
N LYS A 230 12.70 15.21 29.63
CA LYS A 230 11.98 16.45 29.98
C LYS A 230 11.40 17.14 28.75
N ASP A 231 12.20 17.28 27.69
CA ASP A 231 11.81 17.95 26.46
C ASP A 231 12.53 17.33 25.26
N ILE A 232 11.79 16.69 24.37
CA ILE A 232 12.37 15.98 23.22
C ILE A 232 12.98 16.93 22.19
N ARG A 233 12.56 18.21 22.19
CA ARG A 233 12.97 19.22 21.22
C ARG A 233 14.46 19.57 21.36
N THR A 234 15.04 19.33 22.53
CA THR A 234 16.47 19.56 22.78
C THR A 234 17.36 18.43 22.23
N TYR A 235 16.77 17.28 21.89
CA TYR A 235 17.51 16.10 21.42
C TYR A 235 17.40 15.90 19.92
N LEU A 236 16.26 16.26 19.31
CA LEU A 236 16.00 16.04 17.89
C LEU A 236 15.30 17.23 17.21
N PRO A 237 15.83 17.71 16.09
CA PRO A 237 15.08 18.52 15.14
C PRO A 237 13.84 17.77 14.64
N PHE A 238 12.71 18.47 14.47
CA PHE A 238 11.49 17.84 13.94
C PHE A 238 11.71 17.24 12.53
N ALA A 239 12.55 17.89 11.71
CA ALA A 239 12.89 17.41 10.38
C ALA A 239 13.49 16.00 10.40
N ASP A 240 14.30 15.68 11.41
CA ASP A 240 14.88 14.35 11.58
C ASP A 240 13.82 13.31 11.94
N VAL A 241 12.90 13.65 12.83
CA VAL A 241 11.79 12.76 13.20
C VAL A 241 10.86 12.50 12.01
N LYS A 242 10.61 13.52 11.18
CA LYS A 242 9.85 13.36 9.93
C LYS A 242 10.61 12.53 8.90
N SER A 243 11.92 12.72 8.78
CA SER A 243 12.79 11.92 7.90
C SER A 243 12.78 10.45 8.32
N ASN A 244 12.95 10.18 9.62
CA ASN A 244 12.87 8.86 10.22
C ASN A 244 11.52 8.19 9.92
N PHE A 245 10.41 8.91 10.04
CA PHE A 245 9.07 8.38 9.73
C PHE A 245 8.95 7.91 8.27
N LEU A 246 9.44 8.72 7.33
CA LEU A 246 9.43 8.36 5.91
C LEU A 246 10.39 7.19 5.61
N ALA A 247 11.56 7.16 6.24
CA ALA A 247 12.51 6.05 6.11
C ALA A 247 11.93 4.74 6.68
N ALA A 248 11.28 4.79 7.85
CA ALA A 248 10.58 3.65 8.44
C ALA A 248 9.48 3.12 7.52
N ALA A 249 8.66 4.01 6.94
CA ALA A 249 7.60 3.60 6.03
C ALA A 249 8.14 2.94 4.75
N ARG A 250 9.23 3.48 4.18
CA ARG A 250 9.84 2.98 2.94
C ARG A 250 10.61 1.69 3.14
N ASP A 251 11.54 1.68 4.08
CA ASP A 251 12.58 0.67 4.24
C ASP A 251 12.32 -0.27 5.43
N GLY A 252 11.34 0.04 6.28
CA GLY A 252 10.97 -0.76 7.43
C GLY A 252 12.14 -0.96 8.40
N ILE A 253 12.34 -2.20 8.84
CA ILE A 253 13.41 -2.57 9.77
C ILE A 253 14.84 -2.39 9.22
N ARG A 254 15.00 -2.08 7.92
CA ARG A 254 16.30 -1.75 7.31
C ARG A 254 16.64 -0.26 7.40
N ALA A 255 15.69 0.58 7.81
CA ALA A 255 15.88 2.02 7.92
C ALA A 255 17.02 2.39 8.88
N GLN A 256 17.69 3.51 8.56
CA GLN A 256 18.55 4.22 9.49
C GLN A 256 17.77 5.35 10.15
N MET A 257 18.11 5.65 11.41
CA MET A 257 17.44 6.67 12.20
C MET A 257 18.44 7.72 12.68
N ASN A 258 18.06 8.99 12.50
CA ASN A 258 18.66 10.10 13.24
C ASN A 258 18.13 10.04 14.68
N TRP A 259 19.02 10.01 15.66
CA TRP A 259 18.66 9.82 17.06
C TRP A 259 19.47 10.72 17.98
N PHE A 260 19.26 10.57 19.29
CA PHE A 260 19.83 11.45 20.30
C PHE A 260 21.36 11.53 20.18
N ASN A 261 21.91 12.66 20.61
CA ASN A 261 23.35 12.96 20.56
C ASN A 261 23.92 12.93 19.13
N ASP A 262 23.14 13.40 18.15
CA ASP A 262 23.51 13.46 16.73
C ASP A 262 23.97 12.10 16.18
N SER A 263 23.34 11.03 16.67
CA SER A 263 23.68 9.67 16.25
C SER A 263 22.86 9.25 15.03
N HIS A 264 23.48 8.48 14.15
CA HIS A 264 22.82 7.87 13.00
C HIS A 264 23.03 6.35 13.08
N LEU A 265 21.95 5.61 13.31
CA LEU A 265 22.05 4.17 13.60
C LEU A 265 20.95 3.34 12.94
N PRO A 266 21.21 2.04 12.68
CA PRO A 266 20.19 1.14 12.20
C PRO A 266 19.05 1.02 13.22
N VAL A 267 17.81 1.06 12.74
CA VAL A 267 16.63 0.98 13.62
C VAL A 267 16.59 -0.31 14.45
N LYS A 268 17.09 -1.43 13.90
CA LYS A 268 17.28 -2.68 14.66
C LYS A 268 18.11 -2.44 15.93
N LYS A 269 19.24 -1.74 15.80
CA LYS A 269 20.15 -1.46 16.92
C LYS A 269 19.46 -0.56 17.94
N LEU A 270 18.83 0.51 17.46
CA LEU A 270 18.08 1.45 18.29
C LEU A 270 16.99 0.74 19.11
N VAL A 271 16.20 -0.11 18.46
CA VAL A 271 15.10 -0.82 19.12
C VAL A 271 15.62 -1.80 20.17
N LEU A 272 16.58 -2.65 19.82
CA LEU A 272 17.08 -3.69 20.74
C LEU A 272 17.87 -3.11 21.92
N GLU A 273 18.74 -2.13 21.67
CA GLU A 273 19.69 -1.66 22.69
C GLU A 273 19.16 -0.49 23.53
N GLN A 274 18.18 0.26 23.04
CA GLN A 274 17.70 1.46 23.74
C GLN A 274 16.20 1.43 24.01
N LEU A 275 15.38 1.15 22.99
CA LEU A 275 13.93 1.35 23.13
C LEU A 275 13.21 0.19 23.80
N LEU A 276 13.61 -1.07 23.59
CA LEU A 276 13.04 -2.21 24.30
C LEU A 276 13.36 -2.19 25.80
N PRO A 277 14.61 -1.92 26.24
CA PRO A 277 14.90 -1.70 27.65
C PRO A 277 14.07 -0.57 28.25
N LEU A 278 14.01 0.59 27.59
CA LEU A 278 13.22 1.73 28.04
C LEU A 278 11.72 1.42 28.09
N ALA A 279 11.20 0.65 27.12
CA ALA A 279 9.80 0.25 27.11
C ALA A 279 9.48 -0.72 28.26
N ARG A 280 10.39 -1.64 28.55
CA ARG A 280 10.27 -2.58 29.66
C ARG A 280 10.24 -1.85 31.00
N GLU A 281 11.18 -0.93 31.23
CA GLU A 281 11.22 -0.09 32.44
C GLU A 281 9.92 0.69 32.61
N GLY A 282 9.45 1.35 31.55
CA GLY A 282 8.19 2.11 31.58
C GLY A 282 6.96 1.27 31.91
N LEU A 283 6.87 0.03 31.41
CA LEU A 283 5.78 -0.89 31.76
C LEU A 283 5.89 -1.42 33.21
N GLN A 284 7.11 -1.68 33.69
CA GLN A 284 7.36 -2.13 35.06
C GLN A 284 6.98 -1.05 36.08
N GLU A 285 7.35 0.21 35.82
CA GLU A 285 6.98 1.35 36.66
C GLU A 285 5.47 1.59 36.69
N ALA A 286 4.76 1.24 35.61
CA ALA A 286 3.31 1.25 35.54
C ALA A 286 2.65 -0.01 36.15
N GLU A 287 3.41 -0.84 36.87
CA GLU A 287 2.95 -2.04 37.58
C GLU A 287 2.26 -3.06 36.67
N ILE A 288 2.64 -3.12 35.38
CA ILE A 288 2.19 -4.16 34.46
C ILE A 288 2.84 -5.49 34.83
N ASP A 289 2.07 -6.58 34.73
CA ASP A 289 2.52 -7.92 35.06
C ASP A 289 3.77 -8.34 34.27
N ALA A 290 4.75 -8.92 34.96
CA ALA A 290 6.04 -9.25 34.38
C ALA A 290 5.94 -10.29 33.25
N ASP A 291 5.03 -11.27 33.38
CA ASP A 291 4.84 -12.30 32.36
C ASP A 291 4.23 -11.70 31.08
N ASP A 292 3.34 -10.71 31.22
CA ASP A 292 2.80 -9.96 30.08
C ASP A 292 3.88 -9.11 29.39
N ILE A 293 4.72 -8.42 30.17
CA ILE A 293 5.84 -7.63 29.62
C ILE A 293 6.78 -8.55 28.82
N ASP A 294 7.19 -9.68 29.40
CA ASP A 294 8.07 -10.65 28.73
C ASP A 294 7.44 -11.23 27.48
N ARG A 295 6.16 -11.60 27.56
CA ARG A 295 5.41 -12.14 26.42
C ARG A 295 5.36 -11.15 25.26
N TYR A 296 4.96 -9.90 25.51
CA TYR A 296 4.69 -8.95 24.44
C TYR A 296 5.95 -8.27 23.91
N LEU A 297 6.86 -7.85 24.78
CA LEU A 297 8.12 -7.26 24.34
C LEU A 297 9.05 -8.31 23.72
N GLY A 298 9.00 -9.56 24.18
CA GLY A 298 9.72 -10.69 23.56
C GLY A 298 9.32 -10.93 22.10
N VAL A 299 8.04 -10.75 21.75
CA VAL A 299 7.58 -10.84 20.35
C VAL A 299 8.23 -9.76 19.49
N VAL A 300 8.33 -8.52 19.98
CA VAL A 300 9.00 -7.43 19.26
C VAL A 300 10.51 -7.69 19.16
N GLU A 301 11.13 -8.15 20.25
CA GLU A 301 12.54 -8.50 20.31
C GLU A 301 12.90 -9.58 19.28
N ASP A 302 12.16 -10.69 19.24
CA ASP A 302 12.37 -11.77 18.28
C ASP A 302 12.22 -11.26 16.84
N ARG A 303 11.15 -10.50 16.57
CA ARG A 303 10.86 -9.95 15.24
C ARG A 303 11.98 -9.04 14.74
N VAL A 304 12.47 -8.15 15.60
CA VAL A 304 13.53 -7.20 15.28
C VAL A 304 14.89 -7.89 15.18
N THR A 305 15.18 -8.84 16.06
CA THR A 305 16.40 -9.65 16.05
C THR A 305 16.54 -10.40 14.74
N GLN A 306 15.46 -11.07 14.31
CA GLN A 306 15.44 -11.85 13.07
C GLN A 306 15.20 -10.99 11.81
N ARG A 307 14.87 -9.70 11.96
CA ARG A 307 14.48 -8.79 10.86
C ARG A 307 13.31 -9.33 10.02
N ARG A 308 12.37 -10.00 10.70
CA ARG A 308 11.24 -10.69 10.09
C ARG A 308 9.93 -9.97 10.43
N THR A 309 9.74 -8.80 9.83
CA THR A 309 8.43 -8.11 9.84
C THR A 309 7.49 -8.75 8.81
N GLY A 310 6.18 -8.49 8.89
CA GLY A 310 5.25 -9.03 7.91
C GLY A 310 5.53 -8.54 6.49
N ALA A 311 6.03 -7.31 6.35
CA ALA A 311 6.50 -6.81 5.06
C ALA A 311 7.69 -7.62 4.49
N ARG A 312 8.66 -7.95 5.35
CA ARG A 312 9.82 -8.76 4.96
C ARG A 312 9.41 -10.18 4.61
N TRP A 313 8.57 -10.79 5.44
CA TRP A 313 8.05 -12.14 5.22
C TRP A 313 7.34 -12.26 3.86
N ALA A 314 6.45 -11.31 3.51
CA ALA A 314 5.72 -11.36 2.25
C ALA A 314 6.65 -11.17 1.03
N LEU A 315 7.60 -10.22 1.10
CA LEU A 315 8.56 -9.99 0.02
C LEU A 315 9.52 -11.18 -0.17
N GLU A 316 10.04 -11.76 0.92
CA GLU A 316 10.94 -12.93 0.86
C GLU A 316 10.22 -14.18 0.35
N SER A 317 8.95 -14.36 0.71
CA SER A 317 8.13 -15.45 0.18
C SER A 317 7.97 -15.33 -1.34
N LEU A 318 7.64 -14.13 -1.84
CA LEU A 318 7.53 -13.89 -3.29
C LEU A 318 8.85 -14.11 -4.04
N GLU A 319 9.96 -13.71 -3.42
CA GLU A 319 11.31 -13.91 -3.98
C GLU A 319 11.66 -15.41 -4.05
N THR A 320 11.35 -16.17 -2.99
CA THR A 320 11.62 -17.61 -2.90
C THR A 320 10.80 -18.41 -3.91
N MET A 321 9.57 -17.98 -4.20
CA MET A 321 8.76 -18.61 -5.25
C MET A 321 9.35 -18.44 -6.66
N GLY A 322 10.25 -17.46 -6.88
CA GLY A 322 10.87 -17.21 -8.19
C GLY A 322 9.83 -17.09 -9.31
N ASP A 323 10.06 -17.77 -10.43
CA ASP A 323 9.14 -17.77 -11.59
C ASP A 323 8.11 -18.91 -11.54
N SER A 324 7.84 -19.47 -10.35
CA SER A 324 6.83 -20.51 -10.17
C SER A 324 5.42 -19.91 -10.35
N GLY A 325 4.78 -20.22 -11.48
CA GLY A 325 3.43 -19.77 -11.80
C GLY A 325 3.31 -18.27 -12.13
N THR A 326 2.08 -17.81 -12.32
CA THR A 326 1.82 -16.38 -12.58
C THR A 326 2.03 -15.54 -11.32
N LEU A 327 2.21 -14.22 -11.48
CA LEU A 327 2.30 -13.31 -10.34
C LEU A 327 1.04 -13.36 -9.46
N ASP A 328 -0.16 -13.45 -10.07
CA ASP A 328 -1.42 -13.56 -9.34
C ASP A 328 -1.45 -14.81 -8.44
N GLN A 329 -0.99 -15.95 -8.96
CA GLN A 329 -0.93 -17.20 -8.20
C GLN A 329 0.04 -17.11 -7.02
N ARG A 330 1.23 -16.54 -7.23
CA ARG A 330 2.21 -16.33 -6.14
C ARG A 330 1.66 -15.41 -5.05
N LEU A 331 0.98 -14.32 -5.44
CA LEU A 331 0.35 -13.40 -4.48
C LEU A 331 -0.75 -14.06 -3.68
N ARG A 332 -1.58 -14.91 -4.31
CA ARG A 332 -2.57 -15.70 -3.59
C ARG A 332 -1.94 -16.71 -2.64
N CYS A 333 -0.79 -17.31 -2.99
CA CYS A 333 -0.05 -18.22 -2.09
C CYS A 333 0.36 -17.48 -0.81
N VAL A 334 0.87 -16.25 -0.95
CA VAL A 334 1.22 -15.39 0.19
C VAL A 334 -0.02 -15.10 1.05
N VAL A 335 -1.15 -14.73 0.45
CA VAL A 335 -2.39 -14.43 1.20
C VAL A 335 -2.92 -15.68 1.91
N SER A 336 -2.98 -16.83 1.24
CA SER A 336 -3.47 -18.07 1.85
C SER A 336 -2.56 -18.52 3.00
N SER A 337 -1.25 -18.50 2.80
CA SER A 337 -0.30 -18.82 3.86
C SER A 337 -0.43 -17.87 5.05
N MET A 338 -0.65 -16.57 4.79
CA MET A 338 -0.91 -15.59 5.85
C MET A 338 -2.18 -15.94 6.65
N VAL A 339 -3.28 -16.29 5.97
CA VAL A 339 -4.54 -16.69 6.62
C VAL A 339 -4.35 -17.96 7.47
N ASP A 340 -3.64 -18.96 6.96
CA ASP A 340 -3.44 -20.22 7.67
C ASP A 340 -2.50 -20.08 8.86
N GLN A 341 -1.38 -19.37 8.69
CA GLN A 341 -0.43 -19.14 9.78
C GLN A 341 -1.01 -18.19 10.84
N GLN A 342 -1.86 -17.23 10.47
CA GLN A 342 -2.57 -16.39 11.43
C GLN A 342 -3.43 -17.21 12.40
N LYS A 343 -4.09 -18.28 11.94
CA LYS A 343 -4.92 -19.16 12.79
C LYS A 343 -4.09 -19.88 13.87
N THR A 344 -2.78 -20.03 13.67
CA THR A 344 -1.91 -20.66 14.68
C THR A 344 -1.69 -19.77 15.92
N GLY A 345 -1.94 -18.46 15.80
CA GLY A 345 -1.69 -17.48 16.86
C GLY A 345 -0.20 -17.21 17.14
N LYS A 346 0.72 -17.85 16.41
CA LYS A 346 2.16 -17.62 16.51
C LYS A 346 2.53 -16.26 15.91
N PRO A 347 3.52 -15.55 16.48
CA PRO A 347 3.96 -14.28 15.92
C PRO A 347 4.66 -14.49 14.58
N ILE A 348 4.67 -13.45 13.73
CA ILE A 348 5.29 -13.46 12.39
C ILE A 348 6.75 -13.90 12.35
N SER A 349 7.50 -13.70 13.44
CA SER A 349 8.89 -14.14 13.56
C SER A 349 9.01 -15.67 13.45
N GLN A 350 7.98 -16.42 13.85
CA GLN A 350 7.95 -17.88 13.85
C GLN A 350 7.26 -18.48 12.61
N TRP A 351 6.84 -17.64 11.66
CA TRP A 351 6.19 -18.12 10.45
C TRP A 351 7.21 -18.68 9.47
N GLU A 352 6.84 -19.75 8.79
CA GLU A 352 7.56 -20.25 7.63
C GLU A 352 7.24 -19.37 6.42
N LEU A 353 8.18 -19.25 5.47
CA LEU A 353 7.93 -18.51 4.23
C LEU A 353 6.79 -19.20 3.46
N ALA A 354 5.96 -18.40 2.78
CA ALA A 354 4.95 -18.98 1.92
C ALA A 354 5.64 -19.66 0.73
N GLU A 355 5.18 -20.86 0.40
CA GLU A 355 5.66 -21.64 -0.73
C GLU A 355 4.65 -21.57 -1.89
N TYR A 356 5.14 -21.78 -3.11
CA TYR A 356 4.26 -21.88 -4.27
C TYR A 356 3.50 -23.21 -4.22
N CYS A 357 2.17 -23.15 -4.15
CA CYS A 357 1.32 -24.33 -4.18
C CYS A 357 0.60 -24.43 -5.52
N ILE A 358 0.76 -25.56 -6.20
CA ILE A 358 0.09 -25.86 -7.48
C ILE A 358 -1.38 -26.20 -7.27
N GLU A 359 -1.69 -26.87 -6.16
CA GLU A 359 -3.03 -27.36 -5.81
C GLU A 359 -3.62 -26.48 -4.71
N GLN A 360 -4.23 -25.37 -5.09
CA GLN A 360 -5.08 -24.61 -4.18
C GLN A 360 -6.51 -24.60 -4.70
N ASP A 361 -7.45 -24.80 -3.78
CA ASP A 361 -8.91 -24.76 -3.97
C ASP A 361 -9.41 -23.32 -4.20
N TRP A 362 -8.60 -22.53 -4.90
CA TRP A 362 -9.02 -21.24 -5.38
C TRP A 362 -9.79 -21.50 -6.66
N ARG A 363 -10.96 -20.88 -6.78
CA ARG A 363 -11.48 -20.57 -8.10
C ARG A 363 -10.45 -19.66 -8.76
N ASP A 364 -9.52 -20.26 -9.49
CA ASP A 364 -8.83 -19.68 -10.61
C ASP A 364 -9.96 -19.23 -11.55
N SER A 365 -10.48 -18.04 -11.28
CA SER A 365 -11.73 -17.67 -11.93
C SER A 365 -11.48 -17.53 -13.43
N TYR A 366 -10.21 -17.34 -13.84
CA TYR A 366 -9.74 -17.04 -15.20
C TYR A 366 -10.84 -16.27 -15.93
N GLN A 367 -11.45 -15.31 -15.23
CA GLN A 367 -12.69 -14.68 -15.64
C GLN A 367 -12.37 -13.65 -16.70
N THR A 368 -11.19 -13.03 -16.58
CA THR A 368 -10.72 -11.96 -17.44
C THR A 368 -9.32 -12.24 -17.97
N VAL A 369 -9.05 -11.72 -19.17
CA VAL A 369 -7.76 -11.80 -19.86
C VAL A 369 -6.60 -11.30 -18.98
N GLY A 370 -6.80 -10.22 -18.23
CA GLY A 370 -5.77 -9.59 -17.42
C GLY A 370 -5.19 -10.47 -16.31
N GLN A 371 -5.88 -11.56 -15.93
CA GLN A 371 -5.42 -12.48 -14.89
C GLN A 371 -4.31 -13.42 -15.36
N PHE A 372 -4.19 -13.66 -16.67
CA PHE A 372 -3.22 -14.61 -17.22
C PHE A 372 -2.45 -14.11 -18.45
N MET A 373 -2.72 -12.89 -18.92
CA MET A 373 -1.96 -12.29 -20.03
C MET A 373 -0.47 -12.13 -19.69
N THR A 374 0.39 -12.29 -20.70
CA THR A 374 1.81 -11.97 -20.58
C THR A 374 1.99 -10.45 -20.60
N GLN A 375 2.71 -9.90 -19.61
CA GLN A 375 2.98 -8.45 -19.48
C GLN A 375 4.44 -8.06 -19.77
N ASP A 376 5.38 -9.01 -19.71
CA ASP A 376 6.75 -8.78 -20.16
C ASP A 376 6.81 -8.94 -21.69
N LEU A 377 6.61 -7.82 -22.38
CA LEU A 377 6.41 -7.81 -23.83
C LEU A 377 7.70 -7.47 -24.55
N PHE A 378 8.00 -8.25 -25.58
CA PHE A 378 8.99 -7.92 -26.58
C PHE A 378 8.28 -7.32 -27.80
N THR A 379 8.58 -6.06 -28.11
CA THR A 379 7.98 -5.31 -29.22
C THR A 379 9.03 -4.89 -30.24
N VAL A 380 8.57 -4.49 -31.43
CA VAL A 380 9.39 -3.86 -32.48
C VAL A 380 8.74 -2.55 -32.93
N ARG A 381 9.50 -1.69 -33.60
CA ARG A 381 9.01 -0.50 -34.29
C ARG A 381 8.64 -0.81 -35.73
N ALA A 382 7.84 0.06 -36.35
CA ALA A 382 7.36 -0.15 -37.71
C ALA A 382 8.49 -0.06 -38.76
N ASP A 383 9.51 0.75 -38.48
CA ASP A 383 10.69 0.97 -39.31
C ASP A 383 11.84 -0.02 -39.04
N ASP A 384 11.71 -0.87 -38.01
CA ASP A 384 12.67 -1.96 -37.76
C ASP A 384 12.79 -2.89 -38.96
N ILE A 385 13.98 -3.43 -39.17
CA ILE A 385 14.22 -4.45 -40.19
C ILE A 385 13.57 -5.78 -39.80
N VAL A 386 13.03 -6.50 -40.79
CA VAL A 386 12.35 -7.78 -40.55
C VAL A 386 13.27 -8.83 -39.91
N ASP A 387 14.56 -8.81 -40.21
CA ASP A 387 15.55 -9.73 -39.62
C ASP A 387 15.65 -9.58 -38.10
N PHE A 388 15.45 -8.37 -37.59
CA PHE A 388 15.43 -8.12 -36.15
C PHE A 388 14.18 -8.74 -35.51
N ALA A 389 13.00 -8.55 -36.11
CA ALA A 389 11.77 -9.18 -35.64
C ALA A 389 11.85 -10.72 -35.68
N ALA A 390 12.48 -11.29 -36.71
CA ALA A 390 12.73 -12.73 -36.80
C ALA A 390 13.70 -13.23 -35.72
N SER A 391 14.80 -12.50 -35.50
CA SER A 391 15.77 -12.83 -34.44
C SER A 391 15.14 -12.74 -33.05
N LEU A 392 14.32 -11.72 -32.80
CA LEU A 392 13.58 -11.54 -31.55
C LEU A 392 12.61 -12.71 -31.30
N MET A 393 11.88 -13.14 -32.33
CA MET A 393 11.00 -14.32 -32.24
C MET A 393 11.78 -15.59 -31.87
N ASP A 394 12.96 -15.80 -32.46
CA ASP A 394 13.79 -16.97 -32.13
C ASP A 394 14.40 -16.89 -30.73
N TRP A 395 14.95 -15.74 -30.34
CA TRP A 395 15.58 -15.56 -29.03
C TRP A 395 14.58 -15.69 -27.89
N ARG A 396 13.37 -15.16 -28.07
CA ARG A 396 12.31 -15.18 -27.04
C ARG A 396 11.33 -16.34 -27.19
N LYS A 397 11.53 -17.19 -28.21
CA LYS A 397 10.66 -18.33 -28.53
C LYS A 397 9.18 -17.96 -28.66
N VAL A 398 8.92 -16.76 -29.20
CA VAL A 398 7.56 -16.24 -29.44
C VAL A 398 7.19 -16.33 -30.92
N ARG A 399 5.89 -16.50 -31.20
CA ARG A 399 5.37 -16.60 -32.57
C ARG A 399 4.74 -15.31 -33.09
N HIS A 400 4.54 -14.35 -32.19
CA HIS A 400 3.90 -13.07 -32.47
C HIS A 400 4.67 -11.99 -31.74
N VAL A 401 4.90 -10.87 -32.42
CA VAL A 401 5.60 -9.71 -31.87
C VAL A 401 4.72 -8.49 -32.16
N PRO A 402 4.17 -7.83 -31.12
CA PRO A 402 3.47 -6.57 -31.28
C PRO A 402 4.39 -5.48 -31.83
N VAL A 403 3.84 -4.64 -32.69
CA VAL A 403 4.52 -3.45 -33.22
C VAL A 403 3.97 -2.24 -32.48
N GLU A 404 4.86 -1.47 -31.87
CA GLU A 404 4.48 -0.40 -30.95
C GLU A 404 5.11 0.94 -31.41
N SER A 405 4.41 2.05 -31.22
CA SER A 405 5.00 3.40 -31.41
C SER A 405 5.83 3.83 -30.20
N ASP A 406 6.59 4.91 -30.34
CA ASP A 406 7.36 5.51 -29.22
C ASP A 406 6.48 5.96 -28.05
N SER A 407 5.20 6.19 -28.29
CA SER A 407 4.25 6.56 -27.24
C SER A 407 3.65 5.35 -26.49
N GLY A 408 3.97 4.12 -26.89
CA GLY A 408 3.40 2.90 -26.32
C GLY A 408 2.10 2.41 -26.98
N GLN A 409 1.69 3.02 -28.10
CA GLN A 409 0.49 2.59 -28.83
C GLN A 409 0.77 1.34 -29.67
N LEU A 410 -0.17 0.40 -29.69
CA LEU A 410 -0.13 -0.72 -30.63
C LEU A 410 -0.43 -0.21 -32.05
N VAL A 411 0.54 -0.35 -32.96
CA VAL A 411 0.43 0.07 -34.38
C VAL A 411 0.44 -1.10 -35.36
N GLY A 412 0.68 -2.32 -34.86
CA GLY A 412 0.56 -3.53 -35.67
C GLY A 412 0.95 -4.80 -34.93
N LEU A 413 0.93 -5.91 -35.65
CA LEU A 413 1.32 -7.22 -35.14
C LEU A 413 2.04 -8.01 -36.25
N VAL A 414 3.24 -8.49 -35.96
CA VAL A 414 3.97 -9.40 -36.84
C VAL A 414 3.81 -10.82 -36.33
N SER A 415 3.41 -11.73 -37.23
CA SER A 415 3.35 -13.16 -36.93
C SER A 415 4.50 -13.89 -37.62
N HIS A 416 4.93 -15.01 -37.04
CA HIS A 416 5.88 -15.91 -37.68
C HIS A 416 5.39 -16.37 -39.07
N ARG A 417 4.07 -16.52 -39.26
CA ARG A 417 3.47 -16.81 -40.59
C ARG A 417 3.68 -15.68 -41.60
N ALA A 418 3.74 -14.42 -41.18
CA ALA A 418 4.06 -13.30 -42.07
C ALA A 418 5.53 -13.40 -42.55
N LEU A 419 6.45 -13.74 -41.65
CA LEU A 419 7.86 -14.00 -41.98
C LEU A 419 7.99 -15.15 -42.98
N LEU A 420 7.37 -16.30 -42.71
CA LEU A 420 7.42 -17.47 -43.60
C LEU A 420 6.88 -17.15 -45.01
N ARG A 421 5.79 -16.36 -45.11
CA ARG A 421 5.27 -15.90 -46.40
C ARG A 421 6.25 -15.00 -47.13
N LEU A 422 6.94 -14.11 -46.41
CA LEU A 422 7.98 -13.25 -46.98
C LEU A 422 9.15 -14.06 -47.56
N PHE A 423 9.63 -15.07 -46.82
CA PHE A 423 10.67 -15.99 -47.27
C PHE A 423 10.23 -16.80 -48.50
N ALA A 424 9.02 -17.37 -48.46
CA ALA A 424 8.49 -18.18 -49.56
C ALA A 424 8.31 -17.39 -50.87
N GLN A 425 8.09 -16.07 -50.78
CA GLN A 425 7.99 -15.17 -51.93
C GLN A 425 9.36 -14.78 -52.52
N GLY A 426 10.49 -15.25 -51.98
CA GLY A 426 11.83 -14.92 -52.45
C GLY A 426 12.19 -13.44 -52.28
N ARG A 427 11.50 -12.74 -51.39
CA ARG A 427 11.75 -11.32 -51.08
C ARG A 427 12.92 -11.14 -50.11
N VAL A 428 13.27 -12.19 -49.35
CA VAL A 428 14.42 -12.20 -48.44
C VAL A 428 15.65 -12.70 -49.21
N GLY A 429 16.70 -11.87 -49.30
CA GLY A 429 17.94 -12.18 -50.04
C GLY A 429 18.28 -11.23 -51.20
N LYS A 430 17.42 -10.26 -51.54
CA LYS A 430 17.78 -9.11 -52.39
C LYS A 430 18.37 -8.01 -51.51
N GLU A 431 19.24 -7.14 -52.03
CA GLU A 431 19.86 -5.99 -51.31
C GLU A 431 18.86 -4.99 -50.67
N GLN A 432 17.55 -5.22 -50.78
CA GLN A 432 16.51 -4.42 -50.14
C GLN A 432 16.25 -4.86 -48.70
N LYS A 433 16.48 -3.93 -47.77
CA LYS A 433 16.03 -4.05 -46.38
C LYS A 433 14.51 -3.90 -46.33
N ILE A 434 13.82 -4.98 -46.00
CA ILE A 434 12.36 -5.00 -45.79
C ILE A 434 12.09 -4.59 -44.35
N THR A 435 11.15 -3.65 -44.17
CA THR A 435 10.76 -3.17 -42.83
C THR A 435 9.58 -3.95 -42.27
N VAL A 436 9.43 -3.93 -40.95
CA VAL A 436 8.28 -4.49 -40.23
C VAL A 436 6.95 -3.97 -40.78
N SER A 437 6.87 -2.68 -41.12
CA SER A 437 5.67 -2.02 -41.63
C SER A 437 5.13 -2.61 -42.95
N GLU A 438 5.96 -3.32 -43.71
CA GLU A 438 5.59 -3.96 -44.97
C GLU A 438 4.92 -5.32 -44.78
N ILE A 439 5.10 -5.96 -43.61
CA ILE A 439 4.59 -7.30 -43.32
C ILE A 439 3.65 -7.38 -42.12
N MET A 440 3.60 -6.32 -41.29
CA MET A 440 2.75 -6.29 -40.11
C MET A 440 1.27 -6.26 -40.48
N ASN A 441 0.43 -6.91 -39.66
CA ASN A 441 -0.99 -6.60 -39.65
C ASN A 441 -1.18 -5.25 -38.96
N ARG A 442 -1.72 -4.26 -39.68
CA ARG A 442 -1.92 -2.89 -39.18
C ARG A 442 -3.16 -2.74 -38.29
N GLU A 443 -4.10 -3.67 -38.41
CA GLU A 443 -5.34 -3.67 -37.64
C GLU A 443 -5.47 -5.01 -36.90
N PRO A 444 -4.58 -5.29 -35.92
CA PRO A 444 -4.73 -6.47 -35.09
C PRO A 444 -5.98 -6.35 -34.23
N VAL A 445 -6.70 -7.46 -34.07
CA VAL A 445 -7.84 -7.55 -33.17
C VAL A 445 -7.32 -7.56 -31.75
N THR A 446 -7.81 -6.65 -30.90
CA THR A 446 -7.37 -6.49 -29.52
C THR A 446 -8.49 -6.75 -28.52
N VAL A 447 -8.12 -6.93 -27.25
CA VAL A 447 -9.04 -7.05 -26.12
C VAL A 447 -8.60 -6.14 -24.98
N HIS A 448 -9.51 -5.84 -24.05
CA HIS A 448 -9.19 -5.12 -22.82
C HIS A 448 -8.73 -6.11 -21.74
N PRO A 449 -7.90 -5.74 -20.74
CA PRO A 449 -7.57 -6.63 -19.62
C PRO A 449 -8.80 -7.17 -18.89
N ASP A 450 -9.88 -6.38 -18.83
CA ASP A 450 -11.13 -6.78 -18.17
C ASP A 450 -12.07 -7.60 -19.09
N THR A 451 -11.67 -7.86 -20.35
CA THR A 451 -12.47 -8.67 -21.29
C THR A 451 -12.63 -10.09 -20.73
N PRO A 452 -13.86 -10.64 -20.72
CA PRO A 452 -14.09 -12.01 -20.28
C PRO A 452 -13.27 -13.03 -21.07
N THR A 453 -12.67 -14.01 -20.39
CA THR A 453 -11.85 -15.05 -21.03
C THR A 453 -12.64 -15.86 -22.04
N THR A 454 -13.92 -16.15 -21.74
CA THR A 454 -14.83 -16.84 -22.67
C THR A 454 -15.06 -16.03 -23.96
N GLU A 455 -15.12 -14.71 -23.86
CA GLU A 455 -15.20 -13.82 -25.01
C GLU A 455 -13.91 -13.80 -25.81
N ALA A 456 -12.74 -13.71 -25.15
CA ALA A 456 -11.45 -13.80 -25.82
C ALA A 456 -11.26 -15.13 -26.57
N ILE A 457 -11.63 -16.27 -25.96
CA ILE A 457 -11.63 -17.59 -26.59
C ILE A 457 -12.56 -17.61 -27.81
N ARG A 458 -13.77 -17.04 -27.68
CA ARG A 458 -14.73 -16.94 -28.79
C ARG A 458 -14.14 -16.15 -29.96
N MET A 459 -13.56 -14.98 -29.69
CA MET A 459 -12.93 -14.13 -30.69
C MET A 459 -11.79 -14.86 -31.40
N MET A 460 -10.90 -15.52 -30.65
CA MET A 460 -9.79 -16.29 -31.22
C MET A 460 -10.28 -17.43 -32.11
N ARG A 461 -11.31 -18.17 -31.67
CA ARG A 461 -11.88 -19.29 -32.43
C ARG A 461 -12.58 -18.84 -33.71
N GLU A 462 -13.48 -17.86 -33.61
CA GLU A 462 -14.30 -17.40 -34.74
C GLU A 462 -13.46 -16.74 -35.83
N GLN A 463 -12.46 -15.95 -35.42
CA GLN A 463 -11.59 -15.20 -36.34
C GLN A 463 -10.27 -15.94 -36.65
N ARG A 464 -10.08 -17.15 -36.11
CA ARG A 464 -8.88 -18.01 -36.29
C ARG A 464 -7.58 -17.29 -35.92
N LEU A 465 -7.62 -16.56 -34.81
CA LEU A 465 -6.49 -15.78 -34.29
C LEU A 465 -5.66 -16.64 -33.33
N ALA A 466 -4.34 -16.62 -33.52
CA ALA A 466 -3.41 -17.35 -32.64
C ALA A 466 -2.95 -16.53 -31.42
N CYS A 467 -3.23 -15.23 -31.41
CA CYS A 467 -3.05 -14.36 -30.26
C CYS A 467 -3.96 -13.13 -30.32
N LEU A 468 -4.12 -12.48 -29.18
CA LEU A 468 -4.80 -11.20 -28.99
C LEU A 468 -3.86 -10.27 -28.21
N PRO A 469 -3.39 -9.18 -28.83
CA PRO A 469 -2.80 -8.08 -28.08
C PRO A 469 -3.84 -7.50 -27.11
N VAL A 470 -3.40 -7.15 -25.91
CA VAL A 470 -4.26 -6.59 -24.86
C VAL A 470 -3.96 -5.11 -24.72
N THR A 471 -4.97 -4.26 -24.86
CA THR A 471 -4.82 -2.80 -24.86
C THR A 471 -5.70 -2.11 -23.82
N ARG A 472 -5.18 -1.06 -23.18
CA ARG A 472 -5.99 -0.07 -22.42
C ARG A 472 -6.11 1.19 -23.26
N GLY A 473 -7.25 1.37 -23.91
CA GLY A 473 -7.36 2.34 -25.00
C GLY A 473 -6.49 1.89 -26.18
N ASP A 474 -5.55 2.74 -26.59
CA ASP A 474 -4.59 2.47 -27.67
C ASP A 474 -3.26 1.89 -27.17
N LYS A 475 -3.02 1.91 -25.85
CA LYS A 475 -1.75 1.47 -25.25
C LYS A 475 -1.70 -0.03 -25.09
N LEU A 476 -0.61 -0.64 -25.55
CA LEU A 476 -0.34 -2.06 -25.37
C LEU A 476 0.02 -2.35 -23.92
N VAL A 477 -0.67 -3.30 -23.29
CA VAL A 477 -0.46 -3.66 -21.86
C VAL A 477 -0.26 -5.15 -21.63
N GLY A 478 -0.47 -5.98 -22.64
CA GLY A 478 -0.23 -7.42 -22.57
C GLY A 478 -0.46 -8.13 -23.91
N ILE A 479 -0.28 -9.44 -23.90
CA ILE A 479 -0.65 -10.33 -25.00
C ILE A 479 -1.19 -11.66 -24.43
N VAL A 480 -2.21 -12.20 -25.07
CA VAL A 480 -2.68 -13.58 -24.84
C VAL A 480 -2.49 -14.39 -26.11
N THR A 481 -1.98 -15.60 -25.97
CA THR A 481 -1.75 -16.56 -27.05
C THR A 481 -2.54 -17.84 -26.86
N GLU A 482 -2.62 -18.66 -27.90
CA GLU A 482 -3.17 -20.02 -27.79
C GLU A 482 -2.47 -20.85 -26.71
N HIS A 483 -1.16 -20.63 -26.48
CA HIS A 483 -0.40 -21.35 -25.45
C HIS A 483 -0.90 -21.01 -24.05
N ASP A 484 -1.14 -19.73 -23.77
CA ASP A 484 -1.67 -19.27 -22.49
C ASP A 484 -3.05 -19.88 -22.23
N LEU A 485 -3.91 -19.91 -23.26
CA LEU A 485 -5.23 -20.55 -23.17
C LEU A 485 -5.16 -22.05 -22.96
N ILE A 486 -4.17 -22.75 -23.53
CA ILE A 486 -3.97 -24.19 -23.29
C ILE A 486 -3.58 -24.43 -21.83
N ILE A 487 -2.70 -23.61 -21.25
CA ILE A 487 -2.32 -23.71 -19.83
C ILE A 487 -3.57 -23.51 -18.94
N VAL A 488 -4.35 -22.47 -19.23
CA VAL A 488 -5.61 -22.19 -18.51
C VAL A 488 -6.61 -23.33 -18.65
N ALA A 489 -6.83 -23.83 -19.86
CA ALA A 489 -7.77 -24.92 -20.13
C ALA A 489 -7.34 -26.25 -19.47
N SER A 490 -6.04 -26.59 -19.51
CA SER A 490 -5.51 -27.80 -18.85
C SER A 490 -5.82 -27.77 -17.36
N ARG A 491 -5.54 -26.65 -16.70
CA ARG A 491 -5.81 -26.48 -15.26
C ARG A 491 -7.28 -26.61 -14.93
N LEU A 492 -8.15 -25.91 -15.68
CA LEU A 492 -9.60 -25.99 -15.46
C LEU A 492 -10.15 -27.41 -15.70
N LEU A 493 -9.63 -28.13 -16.70
CA LEU A 493 -10.01 -29.51 -16.97
C LEU A 493 -9.51 -30.47 -15.89
N GLU A 494 -8.26 -30.31 -15.42
CA GLU A 494 -7.70 -31.09 -14.32
C GLU A 494 -8.52 -30.90 -13.04
N THR A 495 -8.88 -29.65 -12.69
CA THR A 495 -9.76 -29.37 -11.54
C THR A 495 -11.12 -30.04 -11.71
N TYR A 496 -11.79 -29.84 -12.85
CA TYR A 496 -13.12 -30.42 -13.11
C TYR A 496 -13.10 -31.96 -13.07
N LEU A 497 -12.06 -32.59 -13.63
CA LEU A 497 -11.94 -34.04 -13.67
C LEU A 497 -11.54 -34.66 -12.32
N ASN A 498 -10.81 -33.91 -11.47
CA ASN A 498 -10.37 -34.36 -10.15
C ASN A 498 -11.40 -34.06 -9.04
N GLU A 499 -12.33 -33.12 -9.23
CA GLU A 499 -13.46 -32.88 -8.29
C GLU A 499 -14.51 -34.01 -8.32
N ASP A 500 -14.55 -34.83 -9.37
CA ASP A 500 -15.46 -35.97 -9.55
C ASP A 500 -14.86 -37.33 -9.11
N SER A 501 -13.68 -37.35 -8.48
CA SER A 501 -12.96 -38.54 -7.98
C SER A 501 -12.61 -38.43 -6.51
#